data_AF-A0A1I5F1P6-F1
#
_entry.id   AF-A0A1I5F1P6-F1
#
_cell.length_a   1.000
_cell.length_b   1.000
_cell.length_c   1.000
_cell.angle_alpha   90.00
_cell.angle_beta   90.00
_cell.angle_gamma   90.00
#
_symmetry.space_group_name_H-M   'P 1'
#
loop_
_entity.id
_entity.type
_entity.pdbx_description
1 polymer ?
#
loop_
_entity_poly.entity_id
_entity_poly.type
_entity_poly.pdbx_seq_one_letter_code
_entity_poly.pdbx_strand_id
1 'polypeptide(L)'
;MDRIFEQMTSWLKDWIVDGLMSLLTGTFDSINAQVGSVAADVATSPADFTPGVFNLMKTVSNNAIMPIAGMILTFIACYELIQLVIAHNNLANFETWIFFKWIFKTYVAVMLITHCFDITMAIFDVAGHVISQSGNIIQNSTAVNASQLAQMRSTLEAMSIGELLPLFMEIGLLNIGIKIMSMMIFLVIYGRMIEIYLMISLAPLPFSTFGNREQSQIGQNYVKSLVALGFQGFLILICVAIYAVLIQNVSISSDIAGSLWSVLGYNVLLVFALFKTSTLSKRIFSAQ
;
A
#
# COMPACT_ATOMS: atom_id res chain seq x y z
N MET A 1 -9.90 -57.44 21.65
CA MET A 1 -8.98 -56.67 20.79
C MET A 1 -9.73 -55.61 20.02
N ASP A 2 -10.88 -55.94 19.42
CA ASP A 2 -11.70 -54.98 18.66
C ASP A 2 -12.14 -53.75 19.45
N ARG A 3 -12.52 -53.91 20.73
CA ARG A 3 -12.90 -52.78 21.61
C ARG A 3 -11.74 -51.81 21.91
N ILE A 4 -10.49 -52.27 21.88
CA ILE A 4 -9.30 -51.43 22.09
C ILE A 4 -8.96 -50.71 20.79
N PHE A 5 -9.07 -51.38 19.64
CA PHE A 5 -8.90 -50.77 18.34
C PHE A 5 -9.96 -49.69 18.08
N GLU A 6 -11.25 -49.94 18.34
CA GLU A 6 -12.31 -48.93 18.21
C GLU A 6 -12.09 -47.70 19.10
N GLN A 7 -11.66 -47.92 20.35
CA GLN A 7 -11.34 -46.81 21.27
C GLN A 7 -10.11 -46.01 20.80
N MET A 8 -9.07 -46.67 20.30
CA MET A 8 -7.90 -46.00 19.71
C MET A 8 -8.25 -45.23 18.44
N THR A 9 -9.10 -45.80 17.58
CA THR A 9 -9.60 -45.18 16.35
C THR A 9 -10.44 -43.93 16.66
N SER A 10 -11.35 -44.01 17.63
CA SER A 10 -12.12 -42.84 18.09
C SER A 10 -11.22 -41.76 18.67
N TRP A 11 -10.27 -42.13 19.54
CA TRP A 11 -9.32 -41.20 20.13
C TRP A 11 -8.45 -40.50 19.08
N LEU A 12 -7.95 -41.25 18.09
CA LEU A 12 -7.16 -40.70 16.99
C LEU A 12 -7.99 -39.72 16.15
N LYS A 13 -9.25 -40.06 15.88
CA LYS A 13 -10.17 -39.21 15.11
C LYS A 13 -10.40 -37.89 15.81
N ASP A 14 -10.73 -37.91 17.11
CA ASP A 14 -10.95 -36.70 17.90
C ASP A 14 -9.68 -35.83 17.93
N TRP A 15 -8.51 -36.45 18.10
CA TRP A 15 -7.23 -35.74 18.07
C TRP A 15 -6.96 -35.04 16.72
N ILE A 16 -7.25 -35.71 15.59
CA ILE A 16 -7.08 -35.11 14.26
C ILE A 16 -8.09 -33.98 14.05
N VAL A 17 -9.35 -34.16 14.44
CA VAL A 17 -10.39 -33.13 14.31
C VAL A 17 -10.05 -31.89 15.14
N ASP A 18 -9.64 -32.07 16.40
CA ASP A 18 -9.24 -30.95 17.26
C ASP A 18 -7.98 -30.25 16.71
N GLY A 19 -7.00 -31.00 16.19
CA GLY A 19 -5.83 -30.44 15.52
C GLY A 19 -6.17 -29.64 14.27
N LEU A 20 -7.08 -30.16 13.43
CA LEU A 20 -7.59 -29.48 12.24
C LEU A 20 -8.34 -28.19 12.58
N MET A 21 -9.23 -28.25 13.58
CA MET A 21 -9.96 -27.09 14.06
C MET A 21 -9.02 -26.02 14.60
N SER A 22 -7.99 -26.41 15.37
CA SER A 22 -6.96 -25.49 15.86
C SER A 22 -6.21 -24.80 14.72
N LEU A 23 -5.78 -25.57 13.71
CA LEU A 23 -5.06 -25.02 12.54
C LEU A 23 -5.94 -24.10 11.67
N LEU A 24 -7.21 -24.44 11.49
CA LEU A 24 -8.18 -23.62 10.75
C LEU A 24 -8.50 -22.33 11.50
N THR A 25 -8.74 -22.41 12.81
CA THR A 25 -8.98 -21.23 13.66
C THR A 25 -7.77 -20.29 13.60
N GLY A 26 -6.57 -20.82 13.81
CA GLY A 26 -5.34 -20.04 13.71
C GLY A 26 -5.11 -19.42 12.33
N THR A 27 -5.52 -20.10 11.27
CA THR A 27 -5.52 -19.56 9.90
C THR A 27 -6.47 -18.36 9.75
N PHE A 28 -7.72 -18.48 10.18
CA PHE A 28 -8.71 -17.39 10.08
C PHE A 28 -8.34 -16.20 10.96
N ASP A 29 -7.86 -16.46 12.19
CA ASP A 29 -7.37 -15.43 13.09
C ASP A 29 -6.17 -14.70 12.51
N SER A 30 -5.23 -15.43 11.90
CA SER A 30 -4.06 -14.83 11.24
C SER A 30 -4.47 -13.95 10.06
N ILE A 31 -5.45 -14.35 9.26
CA ILE A 31 -5.97 -13.55 8.15
C ILE A 31 -6.62 -12.26 8.67
N ASN A 32 -7.48 -12.37 9.69
CA ASN A 32 -8.15 -11.21 10.29
C ASN A 32 -7.14 -10.24 10.92
N ALA A 33 -6.13 -10.77 11.62
CA ALA A 33 -5.03 -9.98 12.18
C ALA A 33 -4.23 -9.29 11.07
N GLN A 34 -3.98 -9.97 9.95
CA GLN A 34 -3.26 -9.40 8.81
C GLN A 34 -4.03 -8.26 8.13
N VAL A 35 -5.35 -8.40 7.97
CA VAL A 35 -6.19 -7.30 7.42
C VAL A 35 -6.16 -6.09 8.35
N GLY A 36 -6.21 -6.34 9.66
CA GLY A 36 -6.12 -5.31 10.69
C GLY A 36 -4.79 -4.55 10.68
N SER A 37 -3.67 -5.30 10.71
CA SER A 37 -2.33 -4.73 10.74
C SER A 37 -1.99 -3.99 9.44
N VAL A 38 -2.35 -4.53 8.28
CA VAL A 38 -2.13 -3.86 6.99
C VAL A 38 -2.82 -2.51 6.94
N ALA A 39 -4.06 -2.40 7.43
CA ALA A 39 -4.76 -1.12 7.43
C ALA A 39 -4.01 -0.06 8.26
N ALA A 40 -3.45 -0.44 9.41
CA ALA A 40 -2.66 0.45 10.27
C ALA A 40 -1.31 0.81 9.63
N ASP A 41 -0.56 -0.18 9.16
CA ASP A 41 0.77 0.01 8.56
C ASP A 41 0.72 0.81 7.25
N VAL A 42 -0.39 0.70 6.52
CA VAL A 42 -0.59 1.39 5.25
C VAL A 42 -1.08 2.82 5.44
N ALA A 43 -1.85 3.10 6.50
CA ALA A 43 -2.28 4.45 6.85
C ALA A 43 -1.21 5.28 7.57
N THR A 44 -0.16 4.65 8.10
CA THR A 44 0.89 5.34 8.86
C THR A 44 1.68 6.30 7.96
N SER A 45 1.87 7.54 8.44
CA SER A 45 2.60 8.58 7.72
C SER A 45 4.07 8.20 7.54
N PRO A 46 4.76 8.69 6.48
CA PRO A 46 6.20 8.48 6.33
C PRO A 46 7.03 9.01 7.51
N ALA A 47 6.56 10.06 8.19
CA ALA A 47 7.25 10.62 9.34
C ALA A 47 7.19 9.68 10.56
N ASP A 48 6.07 8.98 10.74
CA ASP A 48 5.83 8.12 11.90
C ASP A 48 6.27 6.67 11.67
N PHE A 49 6.33 6.22 10.42
CA PHE A 49 6.68 4.83 10.10
C PHE A 49 8.11 4.48 10.48
N THR A 50 9.08 5.34 10.14
CA THR A 50 10.47 5.20 10.60
C THR A 50 11.10 6.58 10.78
N PRO A 51 10.91 7.22 11.96
CA PRO A 51 11.32 8.61 12.18
C PRO A 51 12.80 8.86 11.91
N GLY A 52 13.67 7.89 12.21
CA GLY A 52 15.11 7.99 11.95
C GLY A 52 15.45 8.10 10.46
N VAL A 53 14.82 7.28 9.61
CA VAL A 53 15.02 7.32 8.16
C VAL A 53 14.44 8.60 7.58
N PHE A 54 13.24 8.99 8.01
CA PHE A 54 12.60 10.22 7.57
C PHE A 54 13.46 11.46 7.88
N ASN A 55 13.95 11.58 9.12
CA ASN A 55 14.81 12.68 9.52
C ASN A 55 16.13 12.70 8.74
N LEU A 56 16.74 11.54 8.51
CA LEU A 56 17.93 11.44 7.66
C LEU A 56 17.66 11.97 6.24
N MET A 57 16.56 11.53 5.61
CA MET A 57 16.19 11.99 4.26
C MET A 57 15.89 13.48 4.23
N LYS A 58 15.20 14.02 5.24
CA LYS A 58 14.92 15.46 5.37
C LYS A 58 16.22 16.27 5.49
N THR A 59 17.16 15.81 6.31
CA THR A 59 18.47 16.45 6.47
C THR A 59 19.27 16.44 5.16
N VAL A 60 19.33 15.29 4.47
CA VAL A 60 20.01 15.18 3.17
C VAL A 60 19.38 16.13 2.15
N SER A 61 18.05 16.15 2.06
CA SER A 61 17.37 16.98 1.07
C SER A 61 17.57 18.48 1.35
N ASN A 62 17.42 18.92 2.61
CA ASN A 62 17.58 20.32 2.97
C ASN A 62 19.02 20.82 2.80
N ASN A 63 20.02 19.97 3.07
CA ASN A 63 21.42 20.41 3.04
C ASN A 63 22.08 20.24 1.67
N ALA A 64 21.76 19.17 0.93
CA ALA A 64 22.42 18.85 -0.34
C ALA A 64 21.56 19.21 -1.56
N ILE A 65 20.26 18.94 -1.52
CA ILE A 65 19.39 19.05 -2.70
C ILE A 65 18.75 20.43 -2.82
N MET A 66 18.34 21.05 -1.71
CA MET A 66 17.71 22.37 -1.70
C MET A 66 18.59 23.48 -2.33
N PRO A 67 19.92 23.55 -2.08
CA PRO A 67 20.77 24.52 -2.78
C PRO A 67 20.79 24.31 -4.30
N ILE A 68 20.79 23.05 -4.75
CA ILE A 68 20.75 22.70 -6.18
C ILE A 68 19.42 23.13 -6.80
N ALA A 69 18.31 22.85 -6.12
CA ALA A 69 16.98 23.31 -6.54
C ALA A 69 16.90 24.84 -6.64
N GLY A 70 17.52 25.57 -5.70
CA GLY A 70 17.62 27.02 -5.74
C GLY A 70 18.39 27.54 -6.96
N MET A 71 19.50 26.87 -7.33
CA MET A 71 20.25 27.20 -8.55
C MET A 71 19.42 26.95 -9.82
N ILE A 72 18.70 25.82 -9.89
CA ILE A 72 17.82 25.49 -11.02
C ILE A 72 16.71 26.55 -11.13
N LEU A 73 16.05 26.89 -10.02
CA LEU A 73 15.02 27.93 -10.02
C LEU A 73 15.57 29.28 -10.50
N THR A 74 16.75 29.66 -10.01
CA THR A 74 17.41 30.92 -10.40
C THR A 74 17.67 30.94 -11.91
N PHE A 75 18.20 29.84 -12.46
CA PHE A 75 18.40 29.72 -13.90
C PHE A 75 17.10 29.89 -14.69
N ILE A 76 16.04 29.19 -14.27
CA ILE A 76 14.72 29.26 -14.90
C ILE A 76 14.13 30.67 -14.83
N ALA A 77 14.20 31.32 -13.67
CA ALA A 77 13.69 32.67 -13.47
C ALA A 77 14.44 33.70 -14.32
N CYS A 78 15.77 33.62 -14.39
CA CYS A 78 16.59 34.49 -15.24
C CYS A 78 16.27 34.30 -16.73
N TYR A 79 16.09 33.05 -17.17
CA TYR A 79 15.72 32.75 -18.55
C TYR A 79 14.36 33.38 -18.92
N GLU A 80 13.36 33.23 -18.06
CA GLU A 80 12.04 33.83 -18.27
C GLU A 80 12.11 35.36 -18.31
N LEU A 81 12.91 35.98 -17.43
CA LEU A 81 13.09 37.43 -17.43
C LEU A 81 13.69 37.94 -18.75
N ILE A 82 14.71 37.26 -19.27
CA ILE A 82 15.33 37.60 -20.56
C ILE A 82 14.31 37.53 -21.69
N GLN A 83 13.50 36.46 -21.74
CA GLN A 83 12.45 36.33 -22.76
C GLN A 83 11.42 37.46 -22.67
N LEU A 84 10.98 37.83 -21.46
CA LEU A 84 10.02 38.92 -21.26
C LEU A 84 10.56 40.27 -21.73
N VAL A 85 11.84 40.55 -21.46
CA VAL A 85 12.51 41.77 -21.91
C VAL A 85 12.63 41.82 -23.43
N ILE A 86 13.04 40.72 -24.08
CA ILE A 86 13.17 40.65 -25.55
C ILE A 86 11.80 40.85 -26.23
N ALA A 87 10.74 40.23 -25.71
CA ALA A 87 9.39 40.32 -26.27
C ALA A 87 8.82 41.76 -26.20
N HIS A 88 9.19 42.54 -25.18
CA HIS A 88 8.73 43.92 -25.00
C HIS A 88 9.72 44.98 -25.49
N ASN A 89 10.79 44.57 -26.19
CA ASN A 89 11.83 45.46 -26.70
C ASN A 89 11.40 46.25 -27.96
N ASN A 90 10.13 46.67 -28.05
CA ASN A 90 9.65 47.62 -29.07
C ASN A 90 9.49 49.05 -28.51
N LEU A 91 10.02 49.34 -27.30
CA LEU A 91 10.25 50.64 -26.64
C LEU A 91 9.11 51.69 -26.59
N ALA A 92 7.97 51.47 -27.23
CA ALA A 92 6.87 52.43 -27.31
C ALA A 92 5.79 52.18 -26.24
N ASN A 93 5.60 50.94 -25.79
CA ASN A 93 4.58 50.55 -24.80
C ASN A 93 5.19 49.61 -23.74
N PHE A 94 5.89 50.18 -22.75
CA PHE A 94 6.40 49.42 -21.60
C PHE A 94 5.27 49.14 -20.61
N GLU A 95 4.70 47.94 -20.64
CA GLU A 95 3.69 47.52 -19.66
C GLU A 95 4.36 47.01 -18.38
N THR A 96 4.56 47.89 -17.39
CA THR A 96 5.21 47.57 -16.10
C THR A 96 4.55 46.40 -15.36
N TRP A 97 3.27 46.17 -15.60
CA TRP A 97 2.47 45.10 -15.00
C TRP A 97 3.04 43.69 -15.25
N ILE A 98 3.69 43.45 -16.39
CA ILE A 98 4.26 42.14 -16.73
C ILE A 98 5.44 41.78 -15.82
N PHE A 99 6.26 42.76 -15.44
CA PHE A 99 7.37 42.54 -14.51
C PHE A 99 6.86 42.23 -13.09
N PHE A 100 5.79 42.89 -12.65
CA PHE A 100 5.16 42.57 -11.36
C PHE A 100 4.61 41.13 -11.32
N LYS A 101 3.98 40.67 -12.41
CA LYS A 101 3.54 39.26 -12.53
C LYS A 101 4.71 38.29 -12.43
N TRP A 102 5.83 38.60 -13.07
CA TRP A 102 7.04 37.78 -12.99
C TRP A 102 7.60 37.73 -11.57
N ILE A 103 7.75 38.88 -10.89
CA ILE A 103 8.20 38.92 -9.48
C ILE A 103 7.30 38.07 -8.59
N PHE A 104 5.97 38.22 -8.73
CA PHE A 104 5.01 37.44 -7.95
C PHE A 104 5.14 35.93 -8.24
N LYS A 105 5.27 35.55 -9.51
CA LYS A 105 5.46 34.16 -9.93
C LYS A 105 6.74 33.55 -9.34
N THR A 106 7.87 34.28 -9.40
CA THR A 106 9.14 33.84 -8.82
C THR A 106 9.04 33.71 -7.30
N TYR A 107 8.35 34.64 -6.62
CA TYR A 107 8.10 34.55 -5.18
C TYR A 107 7.31 33.28 -4.82
N VAL A 108 6.23 32.98 -5.54
CA VAL A 108 5.45 31.75 -5.33
C VAL A 108 6.32 30.51 -5.59
N ALA A 109 7.16 30.52 -6.62
CA ALA A 109 8.05 29.39 -6.91
C ALA A 109 9.10 29.17 -5.81
N VAL A 110 9.66 30.23 -5.22
CA VAL A 110 10.53 30.13 -4.05
C VAL A 110 9.78 29.51 -2.88
N MET A 111 8.56 29.99 -2.59
CA MET A 111 7.74 29.48 -1.49
C MET A 111 7.43 27.98 -1.64
N LEU A 112 7.13 27.53 -2.86
CA LEU A 112 6.89 26.11 -3.17
C LEU A 112 8.12 25.22 -2.89
N ILE A 113 9.33 25.67 -3.21
CA ILE A 113 10.55 24.90 -2.92
C ILE A 113 10.85 24.91 -1.43
N THR A 114 10.73 26.07 -0.77
CA THR A 114 10.99 26.20 0.68
C THR A 114 10.07 25.28 1.49
N HIS A 115 8.81 25.14 1.09
CA HIS A 115 7.82 24.28 1.76
C HIS A 115 7.57 22.93 1.04
N CYS A 116 8.48 22.47 0.17
CA CYS A 116 8.25 21.25 -0.61
C CYS A 116 8.02 20.00 0.25
N PHE A 117 8.69 19.88 1.41
CA PHE A 117 8.47 18.79 2.36
C PHE A 117 7.08 18.84 2.98
N ASP A 118 6.65 20.03 3.41
CA ASP A 118 5.33 20.21 4.03
C ASP A 118 4.22 19.89 3.04
N ILE A 119 4.36 20.35 1.79
CA ILE A 119 3.42 20.03 0.70
C ILE A 119 3.39 18.53 0.44
N THR A 120 4.55 17.89 0.36
CA THR A 120 4.65 16.45 0.08
C THR A 120 4.02 15.63 1.21
N MET A 121 4.27 16.00 2.47
CA MET A 121 3.66 15.36 3.63
C MET A 121 2.14 15.56 3.65
N ALA A 122 1.64 16.76 3.34
CA ALA A 122 0.21 17.02 3.27
C ALA A 122 -0.51 16.11 2.25
N ILE A 123 0.13 15.78 1.11
CA ILE A 123 -0.41 14.82 0.15
C ILE A 123 -0.54 13.42 0.79
N PHE A 124 0.47 12.98 1.53
CA PHE A 124 0.43 11.69 2.23
C PHE A 124 -0.57 11.67 3.38
N ASP A 125 -0.78 12.79 4.08
CA ASP A 125 -1.79 12.89 5.14
C ASP A 125 -3.22 12.77 4.59
N VAL A 126 -3.48 13.41 3.44
CA VAL A 126 -4.78 13.27 2.74
C VAL A 126 -4.99 11.82 2.30
N ALA A 127 -3.97 11.19 1.71
CA ALA A 127 -4.06 9.79 1.33
C ALA A 127 -4.26 8.87 2.56
N GLY A 128 -3.52 9.12 3.65
CA GLY A 128 -3.61 8.40 4.92
C GLY A 128 -5.00 8.49 5.54
N HIS A 129 -5.63 9.66 5.47
CA HIS A 129 -7.02 9.84 5.92
C HIS A 129 -8.00 8.95 5.15
N VAL A 130 -7.89 8.92 3.81
CA VAL A 130 -8.74 8.07 2.96
C VAL A 130 -8.51 6.58 3.26
N ILE A 131 -7.25 6.18 3.46
CA ILE A 131 -6.88 4.79 3.80
C ILE A 131 -7.47 4.40 5.15
N SER A 132 -7.33 5.25 6.17
CA SER A 132 -7.85 5.00 7.53
C SER A 132 -9.37 4.84 7.53
N GLN A 133 -10.10 5.74 6.86
CA GLN A 133 -11.56 5.63 6.73
C GLN A 133 -11.97 4.34 6.02
N SER A 134 -11.27 3.99 4.93
CA SER A 134 -11.53 2.77 4.17
C SER A 134 -11.24 1.52 4.99
N GLY A 135 -10.16 1.53 5.78
CA GLY A 135 -9.77 0.43 6.66
C GLY A 135 -10.84 0.14 7.72
N ASN A 136 -11.40 1.19 8.33
CA ASN A 136 -12.49 1.03 9.30
C ASN A 136 -13.75 0.38 8.69
N ILE A 137 -14.10 0.74 7.45
CA ILE A 137 -15.25 0.15 6.74
C ILE A 137 -15.01 -1.34 6.46
N ILE A 138 -13.79 -1.67 6.02
CA ILE A 138 -13.41 -3.04 5.66
C ILE A 138 -13.36 -3.94 6.90
N GLN A 139 -12.71 -3.51 7.99
CA GLN A 139 -12.62 -4.30 9.22
C GLN A 139 -14.00 -4.68 9.78
N ASN A 140 -14.97 -3.77 9.70
CA ASN A 140 -16.34 -4.03 10.15
C ASN A 140 -17.10 -5.04 9.26
N SER A 141 -16.66 -5.24 8.02
CA SER A 141 -17.34 -6.10 7.03
C SER A 141 -16.68 -7.48 6.86
N THR A 142 -15.44 -7.66 7.32
CA THR A 142 -14.64 -8.87 7.07
C THR A 142 -14.55 -9.82 8.27
N ALA A 143 -15.29 -9.60 9.36
CA ALA A 143 -15.28 -10.51 10.50
C ALA A 143 -15.76 -11.91 10.08
N VAL A 144 -14.86 -12.89 10.12
CA VAL A 144 -15.20 -14.30 9.89
C VAL A 144 -16.04 -14.79 11.07
N ASN A 145 -17.27 -15.20 10.80
CA ASN A 145 -18.24 -15.54 11.84
C ASN A 145 -17.91 -16.89 12.52
N ALA A 146 -17.93 -16.91 13.85
CA ALA A 146 -17.79 -18.12 14.68
C ALA A 146 -18.78 -19.25 14.31
N SER A 147 -19.91 -18.91 13.68
CA SER A 147 -20.90 -19.87 13.21
C SER A 147 -20.41 -20.77 12.06
N GLN A 148 -19.50 -20.28 11.22
CA GLN A 148 -18.92 -21.08 10.13
C GLN A 148 -17.94 -22.13 10.67
N LEU A 149 -17.19 -21.77 11.72
CA LEU A 149 -16.27 -22.67 12.41
C LEU A 149 -17.00 -23.86 13.08
N ALA A 150 -18.14 -23.59 13.70
CA ALA A 150 -18.96 -24.63 14.34
C ALA A 150 -19.53 -25.64 13.32
N GLN A 151 -19.91 -25.17 12.12
CA GLN A 151 -20.34 -26.04 11.02
C GLN A 151 -19.19 -26.89 10.46
N MET A 152 -17.96 -26.36 10.40
CA MET A 152 -16.78 -27.13 9.97
C MET A 152 -16.50 -28.31 10.89
N ARG A 153 -16.60 -28.12 12.22
CA ARG A 153 -16.38 -29.21 13.18
C ARG A 153 -17.33 -30.38 12.93
N SER A 154 -18.61 -30.11 12.74
CA SER A 154 -19.61 -31.15 12.47
C SER A 154 -19.31 -31.92 11.17
N THR A 155 -18.79 -31.25 10.14
CA THR A 155 -18.40 -31.91 8.88
C THR A 155 -17.15 -32.78 9.07
N LEU A 156 -16.15 -32.31 9.82
CA LEU A 156 -14.92 -33.08 10.12
C LEU A 156 -15.21 -34.30 10.98
N GLU A 157 -16.10 -34.19 11.97
CA GLU A 157 -16.55 -35.32 12.80
C GLU A 157 -17.33 -36.36 12.00
N ALA A 158 -17.96 -35.99 10.88
CA ALA A 158 -18.67 -36.92 10.00
C ALA A 158 -17.73 -37.71 9.06
N MET A 159 -16.50 -37.24 8.82
CA MET A 159 -15.56 -37.86 7.87
C MET A 159 -14.83 -39.08 8.44
N SER A 160 -14.34 -39.94 7.57
CA SER A 160 -13.53 -41.10 7.98
C SER A 160 -12.07 -40.69 8.28
N ILE A 161 -11.38 -41.47 9.12
CA ILE A 161 -9.96 -41.21 9.44
C ILE A 161 -9.07 -41.21 8.18
N GLY A 162 -9.43 -42.04 7.19
CA GLY A 162 -8.72 -42.10 5.90
C GLY A 162 -8.78 -40.80 5.11
N GLU A 163 -9.85 -40.02 5.25
CA GLU A 163 -10.03 -38.72 4.59
C GLU A 163 -9.48 -37.56 5.44
N LEU A 164 -9.48 -37.71 6.77
CA LEU A 164 -8.96 -36.69 7.69
C LEU A 164 -7.44 -36.52 7.64
N LEU A 165 -6.68 -37.60 7.41
CA LEU A 165 -5.21 -37.53 7.35
C LEU A 165 -4.66 -36.70 6.18
N PRO A 166 -5.12 -36.90 4.92
CA PRO A 166 -4.74 -36.04 3.80
C PRO A 166 -5.12 -34.58 4.05
N LEU A 167 -6.32 -34.35 4.59
CA LEU A 167 -6.83 -33.01 4.91
C LEU A 167 -5.96 -32.28 5.94
N PHE A 168 -5.44 -33.00 6.94
CA PHE A 168 -4.49 -32.47 7.92
C PHE A 168 -3.19 -31.98 7.27
N MET A 169 -2.67 -32.72 6.29
CA MET A 169 -1.49 -32.28 5.53
C MET A 169 -1.79 -31.07 4.64
N GLU A 170 -2.94 -31.03 3.97
CA GLU A 170 -3.35 -29.91 3.13
C GLU A 170 -3.51 -28.60 3.93
N ILE A 171 -4.13 -28.65 5.11
CA ILE A 171 -4.29 -27.49 6.00
C ILE A 171 -2.93 -27.05 6.58
N GLY A 172 -2.02 -28.00 6.84
CA GLY A 172 -0.64 -27.69 7.20
C GLY A 172 0.08 -26.90 6.11
N LEU A 173 -0.07 -27.30 4.84
CA LEU A 173 0.50 -26.61 3.68
C LEU A 173 -0.12 -25.22 3.49
N LEU A 174 -1.43 -25.08 3.72
CA LEU A 174 -2.13 -23.81 3.69
C LEU A 174 -1.61 -22.82 4.73
N ASN A 175 -1.34 -23.28 5.96
CA ASN A 175 -0.73 -22.44 7.00
C ASN A 175 0.66 -21.93 6.62
N ILE A 176 1.47 -22.75 5.93
CA ILE A 176 2.76 -22.29 5.38
C ILE A 176 2.53 -21.21 4.32
N GLY A 177 1.54 -21.40 3.43
CA GLY A 177 1.17 -20.42 2.41
C GLY A 177 0.77 -19.05 3.00
N ILE A 178 0.00 -19.04 4.09
CA ILE A 178 -0.40 -17.80 4.78
C ILE A 178 0.80 -17.09 5.41
N LYS A 179 1.74 -17.82 6.02
CA LYS A 179 2.99 -17.23 6.55
C LYS A 179 3.82 -16.58 5.45
N ILE A 180 3.94 -17.24 4.29
CA ILE A 180 4.63 -16.67 3.12
C ILE A 180 3.89 -15.40 2.67
N MET A 181 2.57 -15.44 2.56
CA MET A 181 1.76 -14.28 2.16
C MET A 181 1.94 -13.09 3.13
N SER A 182 1.96 -13.33 4.44
CA SER A 182 2.28 -12.30 5.44
C SER A 182 3.66 -11.67 5.20
N MET A 183 4.68 -12.48 4.91
CA MET A 183 6.01 -11.98 4.57
C MET A 183 6.02 -11.15 3.28
N MET A 184 5.24 -11.55 2.26
CA MET A 184 5.13 -10.81 1.01
C MET A 184 4.42 -9.46 1.20
N ILE A 185 3.37 -9.41 2.01
CA ILE A 185 2.69 -8.16 2.38
C ILE A 185 3.65 -7.20 3.07
N PHE A 186 4.42 -7.69 4.05
CA PHE A 186 5.45 -6.91 4.72
C PHE A 186 6.45 -6.31 3.71
N LEU A 187 6.95 -7.12 2.78
CA LEU A 187 7.89 -6.66 1.75
C LEU A 187 7.28 -5.55 0.88
N VAL A 188 6.02 -5.69 0.44
CA VAL A 188 5.35 -4.67 -0.38
C VAL A 188 5.13 -3.37 0.41
N ILE A 189 4.76 -3.46 1.68
CA ILE A 189 4.58 -2.31 2.58
C ILE A 189 5.91 -1.57 2.81
N TYR A 190 6.99 -2.28 3.13
CA TYR A 190 8.29 -1.65 3.32
C TYR A 190 8.86 -1.12 2.00
N GLY A 191 8.66 -1.85 0.90
CA GLY A 191 9.06 -1.44 -0.44
C GLY A 191 8.41 -0.10 -0.84
N ARG A 192 7.10 0.08 -0.61
CA ARG A 192 6.45 1.37 -0.88
C ARG A 192 7.01 2.51 -0.04
N MET A 193 7.36 2.25 1.24
CA MET A 193 7.88 3.30 2.11
C MET A 193 9.28 3.74 1.67
N ILE A 194 10.13 2.80 1.23
CA ILE A 194 11.42 3.12 0.62
C ILE A 194 11.24 3.98 -0.63
N GLU A 195 10.29 3.63 -1.52
CA GLU A 195 9.99 4.42 -2.72
C GLU A 195 9.54 5.85 -2.38
N ILE A 196 8.69 6.01 -1.36
CA ILE A 196 8.25 7.31 -0.84
C ILE A 196 9.43 8.12 -0.30
N TYR A 197 10.31 7.52 0.52
CA TYR A 197 11.47 8.21 1.08
C TYR A 197 12.43 8.71 0.00
N LEU A 198 12.68 7.89 -1.03
CA LEU A 198 13.48 8.29 -2.18
C LEU A 198 12.85 9.47 -2.92
N MET A 199 11.54 9.42 -3.16
CA MET A 199 10.82 10.50 -3.84
C MET A 199 10.84 11.80 -3.03
N ILE A 200 10.63 11.74 -1.72
CA ILE A 200 10.66 12.90 -0.80
C ILE A 200 12.07 13.52 -0.77
N SER A 201 13.13 12.70 -0.72
CA SER A 201 14.51 13.20 -0.66
C SER A 201 14.89 14.09 -1.84
N LEU A 202 14.28 13.86 -3.01
CA LEU A 202 14.54 14.60 -4.25
C LEU A 202 13.46 15.66 -4.55
N ALA A 203 12.49 15.86 -3.65
CA ALA A 203 11.36 16.77 -3.86
C ALA A 203 11.77 18.19 -4.31
N PRO A 204 12.80 18.84 -3.74
CA PRO A 204 13.13 20.22 -4.14
C PRO A 204 13.42 20.37 -5.64
N LEU A 205 13.96 19.35 -6.33
CA LEU A 205 14.33 19.46 -7.74
C LEU A 205 13.10 19.58 -8.65
N PRO A 206 12.10 18.67 -8.64
CA PRO A 206 10.90 18.87 -9.46
C PRO A 206 10.12 20.10 -9.04
N PHE A 207 10.09 20.42 -7.74
CA PHE A 207 9.41 21.64 -7.26
C PHE A 207 10.02 22.92 -7.85
N SER A 208 11.33 22.94 -8.14
CA SER A 208 11.98 24.08 -8.79
C SER A 208 11.52 24.35 -10.22
N THR A 209 10.95 23.34 -10.89
CA THR A 209 10.53 23.44 -12.30
C THR A 209 9.13 24.02 -12.49
N PHE A 210 8.32 24.14 -11.42
CA PHE A 210 6.98 24.74 -11.50
C PHE A 210 6.98 26.20 -11.97
N GLY A 211 8.08 26.90 -11.78
CA GLY A 211 8.23 28.31 -12.14
C GLY A 211 8.14 28.61 -13.64
N ASN A 212 8.17 27.63 -14.55
CA ASN A 212 8.15 27.88 -16.01
C ASN A 212 7.07 27.06 -16.73
N ARG A 213 6.38 27.64 -17.73
CA ARG A 213 5.37 26.95 -18.54
C ARG A 213 5.92 25.74 -19.29
N GLU A 214 7.16 25.82 -19.78
CA GLU A 214 7.77 24.74 -20.57
C GLU A 214 8.23 23.56 -19.69
N GLN A 215 8.77 23.86 -18.49
CA GLN A 215 9.33 22.86 -17.59
C GLN A 215 8.38 22.45 -16.46
N SER A 216 7.23 23.12 -16.30
CA SER A 216 6.24 22.83 -15.26
C SER A 216 5.66 21.41 -15.38
N GLN A 217 5.72 20.78 -16.55
CA GLN A 217 5.32 19.39 -16.71
C GLN A 217 6.10 18.44 -15.80
N ILE A 218 7.38 18.72 -15.53
CA ILE A 218 8.22 17.89 -14.64
C ILE A 218 7.68 17.95 -13.21
N GLY A 219 7.45 19.15 -12.67
CA GLY A 219 6.86 19.34 -11.35
C GLY A 219 5.44 18.75 -11.24
N GLN A 220 4.60 18.98 -12.25
CA GLN A 220 3.24 18.43 -12.28
C GLN A 220 3.24 16.89 -12.28
N ASN A 221 4.09 16.27 -13.09
CA ASN A 221 4.22 14.81 -13.13
C ASN A 221 4.75 14.28 -11.80
N TYR A 222 5.70 14.96 -11.16
CA TYR A 222 6.16 14.59 -9.82
C TYR A 222 5.03 14.60 -8.78
N VAL A 223 4.19 15.64 -8.76
CA VAL A 223 3.02 15.68 -7.85
C VAL A 223 2.03 14.57 -8.16
N LYS A 224 1.75 14.28 -9.44
CA LYS A 224 0.93 13.12 -9.82
C LYS A 224 1.53 11.81 -9.32
N SER A 225 2.84 11.64 -9.41
CA SER A 225 3.54 10.46 -8.91
C SER A 225 3.51 10.36 -7.38
N LEU A 226 3.61 11.48 -6.66
CA LEU A 226 3.42 11.52 -5.21
C LEU A 226 2.01 11.10 -4.81
N VAL A 227 1.00 11.64 -5.48
CA VAL A 227 -0.40 11.25 -5.27
C VAL A 227 -0.58 9.75 -5.57
N ALA A 228 0.03 9.24 -6.65
CA ALA A 228 0.01 7.82 -6.96
C ALA A 228 0.65 6.97 -5.85
N LEU A 229 1.79 7.37 -5.29
CA LEU A 229 2.40 6.64 -4.18
C LEU A 229 1.54 6.71 -2.91
N GLY A 230 0.90 7.85 -2.63
CA GLY A 230 -0.05 7.98 -1.52
C GLY A 230 -1.24 7.01 -1.67
N PHE A 231 -1.87 6.97 -2.84
CA PHE A 231 -3.02 6.10 -3.11
C PHE A 231 -2.64 4.64 -3.40
N GLN A 232 -1.35 4.32 -3.60
CA GLN A 232 -0.92 2.93 -3.67
C GLN A 232 -1.27 2.18 -2.37
N GLY A 233 -1.15 2.86 -1.23
CA GLY A 233 -1.58 2.31 0.06
C GLY A 233 -3.06 1.92 0.07
N PHE A 234 -3.91 2.79 -0.47
CA PHE A 234 -5.33 2.49 -0.62
C PHE A 234 -5.56 1.23 -1.48
N LEU A 235 -4.85 1.08 -2.60
CA LEU A 235 -4.99 -0.13 -3.43
C LEU A 235 -4.55 -1.41 -2.72
N ILE A 236 -3.48 -1.35 -1.91
CA ILE A 236 -3.03 -2.49 -1.08
C ILE A 236 -4.14 -2.92 -0.11
N LEU A 237 -4.76 -1.94 0.56
CA LEU A 237 -5.88 -2.18 1.46
C LEU A 237 -7.07 -2.85 0.75
N ILE A 238 -7.45 -2.34 -0.43
CA ILE A 238 -8.52 -2.93 -1.24
C ILE A 238 -8.17 -4.35 -1.70
N CYS A 239 -6.93 -4.64 -2.09
CA CYS A 239 -6.52 -6.00 -2.46
C CYS A 239 -6.70 -6.99 -1.29
N VAL A 240 -6.30 -6.60 -0.08
CA VAL A 240 -6.47 -7.43 1.12
C VAL A 240 -7.95 -7.58 1.49
N ALA A 241 -8.76 -6.54 1.32
CA ALA A 241 -10.21 -6.60 1.54
C ALA A 241 -10.91 -7.57 0.56
N ILE A 242 -10.58 -7.49 -0.73
CA ILE A 242 -11.09 -8.42 -1.75
C ILE A 242 -10.72 -9.85 -1.38
N TYR A 243 -9.47 -10.09 -0.97
CA TYR A 243 -9.02 -11.41 -0.52
C TYR A 243 -9.81 -11.93 0.69
N ALA A 244 -10.04 -11.10 1.70
CA ALA A 244 -10.83 -11.50 2.87
C ALA A 244 -12.26 -11.91 2.48
N VAL A 245 -12.91 -11.15 1.59
CA VAL A 245 -14.25 -11.47 1.07
C VAL A 245 -14.22 -12.73 0.20
N LEU A 246 -13.20 -12.94 -0.63
CA LEU A 246 -13.07 -14.16 -1.44
C LEU A 246 -12.97 -15.41 -0.56
N ILE A 247 -12.22 -15.34 0.55
CA ILE A 247 -12.12 -16.45 1.51
C ILE A 247 -13.46 -16.72 2.20
N GLN A 248 -14.19 -15.68 2.62
CA GLN A 248 -15.51 -15.86 3.22
C GLN A 248 -16.52 -16.53 2.28
N ASN A 249 -16.41 -16.27 0.97
CA ASN A 249 -17.28 -16.86 -0.05
C ASN A 249 -16.86 -18.26 -0.48
N VAL A 250 -15.73 -18.79 0.00
CA VAL A 250 -15.42 -20.21 -0.18
C VAL A 250 -16.43 -21.00 0.64
N SER A 251 -17.52 -21.42 -0.01
CA SER A 251 -18.47 -22.34 0.58
C SER A 251 -17.71 -23.62 0.90
N ILE A 252 -17.59 -23.94 2.19
CA ILE A 252 -17.07 -25.23 2.63
C ILE A 252 -18.13 -26.26 2.26
N SER A 253 -18.05 -26.70 1.01
CA SER A 253 -18.95 -27.67 0.42
C SER A 253 -18.62 -29.08 0.93
N SER A 254 -19.29 -30.09 0.38
CA SER A 254 -18.94 -31.51 0.55
C SER A 254 -17.51 -31.85 0.12
N ASP A 255 -16.83 -30.98 -0.64
CA ASP A 255 -15.42 -31.11 -1.03
C ASP A 255 -14.55 -30.08 -0.29
N ILE A 256 -14.06 -30.48 0.89
CA ILE A 256 -13.17 -29.64 1.72
C ILE A 256 -11.81 -29.48 1.04
N ALA A 257 -11.29 -30.51 0.37
CA ALA A 257 -9.99 -30.47 -0.30
C ALA A 257 -9.98 -29.46 -1.46
N GLY A 258 -11.01 -29.47 -2.31
CA GLY A 258 -11.18 -28.46 -3.37
C GLY A 258 -11.32 -27.03 -2.85
N SER A 259 -11.99 -26.87 -1.70
CA SER A 259 -12.13 -25.59 -1.01
C SER A 259 -10.77 -25.06 -0.52
N LEU A 260 -9.92 -25.92 0.06
CA LEU A 260 -8.57 -25.55 0.51
C LEU A 260 -7.65 -25.17 -0.65
N TRP A 261 -7.72 -25.89 -1.78
CA TRP A 261 -6.99 -25.54 -2.99
C TRP A 261 -7.39 -24.18 -3.55
N SER A 262 -8.67 -23.82 -3.46
CA SER A 262 -9.16 -22.50 -3.86
C SER A 262 -8.57 -21.40 -2.99
N VAL A 263 -8.47 -21.61 -1.67
CA VAL A 263 -7.84 -20.65 -0.75
C VAL A 263 -6.34 -20.49 -1.05
N LEU A 264 -5.63 -21.58 -1.34
CA LEU A 264 -4.24 -21.52 -1.81
C LEU A 264 -4.10 -20.70 -3.11
N GLY A 265 -5.01 -20.89 -4.07
CA GLY A 265 -5.06 -20.09 -5.29
C GLY A 265 -5.27 -18.60 -5.00
N TYR A 266 -6.14 -18.25 -4.06
CA TYR A 266 -6.36 -16.87 -3.65
C TYR A 266 -5.15 -16.24 -2.95
N ASN A 267 -4.35 -17.01 -2.21
CA ASN A 267 -3.09 -16.52 -1.64
C ASN A 267 -2.12 -16.07 -2.75
N VAL A 268 -1.96 -16.89 -3.80
CA VAL A 268 -1.10 -16.55 -4.94
C VAL A 268 -1.64 -15.35 -5.71
N LEU A 269 -2.96 -15.29 -5.93
CA LEU A 269 -3.61 -14.17 -6.59
C LEU A 269 -3.42 -12.85 -5.82
N LEU A 270 -3.53 -12.88 -4.49
CA LEU A 270 -3.29 -11.71 -3.65
C LEU A 270 -1.85 -11.21 -3.80
N VAL A 271 -0.85 -12.09 -3.72
CA VAL A 271 0.56 -11.71 -3.90
C VAL A 271 0.78 -11.06 -5.26
N PHE A 272 0.23 -11.65 -6.33
CA PHE A 272 0.30 -11.08 -7.66
C PHE A 272 -0.35 -9.68 -7.75
N ALA A 273 -1.54 -9.53 -7.15
CA ALA A 273 -2.25 -8.25 -7.13
C ALA A 273 -1.47 -7.17 -6.37
N LEU A 274 -0.90 -7.52 -5.21
CA LEU A 274 -0.09 -6.62 -4.38
C LEU A 274 1.10 -6.05 -5.14
N PHE A 275 1.85 -6.88 -5.86
CA PHE A 275 2.98 -6.40 -6.67
C PHE A 275 2.55 -5.46 -7.80
N LYS A 276 1.34 -5.60 -8.33
CA LYS A 276 0.82 -4.73 -9.38
C LYS A 276 0.26 -3.40 -8.88
N THR A 277 0.04 -3.24 -7.58
CA THR A 277 -0.56 -2.01 -7.01
C THR A 277 0.23 -0.75 -7.35
N SER A 278 1.57 -0.78 -7.32
CA SER A 278 2.42 0.38 -7.67
C SER A 278 2.20 0.81 -9.12
N THR A 279 2.29 -0.13 -10.07
CA THR A 279 2.08 0.15 -11.51
C THR A 279 0.65 0.60 -11.79
N LEU A 280 -0.34 0.01 -11.12
CA LEU A 280 -1.74 0.38 -11.27
C LEU A 280 -1.98 1.81 -10.77
N SER A 281 -1.46 2.15 -9.59
CA SER A 281 -1.61 3.50 -9.03
C SER A 281 -1.01 4.57 -9.95
N LYS A 282 0.21 4.33 -10.46
CA LYS A 282 0.87 5.24 -11.39
C LYS A 282 0.03 5.46 -12.66
N ARG A 283 -0.56 4.39 -13.20
CA ARG A 283 -1.46 4.47 -14.36
C ARG A 283 -2.73 5.28 -14.09
N ILE A 284 -3.36 5.10 -12.93
CA ILE A 284 -4.60 5.83 -12.58
C ILE A 284 -4.36 7.33 -12.56
N PHE A 285 -3.25 7.78 -11.95
CA PHE A 285 -2.94 9.20 -11.82
C PHE A 285 -2.18 9.78 -13.01
N SER A 286 -2.01 9.03 -14.11
CA SER A 286 -1.18 9.41 -15.26
C SER A 286 0.25 9.81 -14.88
N ALA A 287 0.75 9.21 -13.80
CA ALA A 287 2.12 9.37 -13.35
C ALA A 287 3.04 8.55 -14.26
N GLN A 288 4.10 9.19 -14.77
CA GLN A 288 5.13 8.57 -15.57
C GLN A 288 6.32 8.17 -14.70
#